data_AF-A0AAW8N5C2-F1
#
_entry.id   AF-A0AAW8N5C2-F1
#
_cell.length_a   1.000
_cell.length_b   1.000
_cell.length_c   1.000
_cell.angle_alpha   90.00
_cell.angle_beta   90.00
_cell.angle_gamma   90.00
#
_symmetry.space_group_name_H-M   'P 1'
#
loop_
_entity.id
_entity.type
_entity.pdbx_description
1 polymer ?
#
loop_
_entity_poly.entity_id
_entity_poly.type
_entity_poly.pdbx_seq_one_letter_code
_entity_poly.pdbx_strand_id
1 'polypeptide(L)'
;MKKLLATAAAASLAALTACSVSVPDNDADSAPPSQPEPGPTRTSAAVGGSAGTPSPSPAQGTKAACELFNSLFERYAAVPPDDSEGYEDVYLQAEEAKGTVSGDLRGLFASLSLLAIDRSGSAGSGSGAAQESEDAVRDAVFANAGTCTDAGVTLRL
;
A
#
# COMPACT_ATOMS: atom_id res chain seq x y z
N MET A 1 47.04 -31.23 11.45
CA MET A 1 47.34 -31.58 12.86
C MET A 1 46.41 -30.76 13.78
N LYS A 2 46.17 -31.19 15.02
CA LYS A 2 45.35 -30.48 16.04
C LYS A 2 46.04 -29.14 16.41
N LYS A 3 45.36 -28.06 16.81
CA LYS A 3 44.54 -27.80 18.01
C LYS A 3 43.58 -26.63 17.70
N LEU A 4 42.27 -26.65 17.98
CA LEU A 4 41.61 -26.48 19.29
C LEU A 4 41.99 -25.20 20.05
N LEU A 5 41.00 -24.32 20.27
CA LEU A 5 40.56 -23.86 21.60
C LEU A 5 39.12 -23.32 21.51
N ALA A 6 38.35 -23.47 22.60
CA ALA A 6 36.95 -23.06 22.70
C ALA A 6 36.67 -22.48 24.10
N THR A 7 35.92 -21.37 24.16
CA THR A 7 35.43 -20.67 25.36
C THR A 7 34.46 -19.58 24.89
N ALA A 8 33.36 -19.23 25.55
CA ALA A 8 32.56 -19.93 26.56
C ALA A 8 31.12 -19.36 26.48
N ALA A 9 30.10 -20.15 26.83
CA ALA A 9 28.73 -19.65 26.87
C ALA A 9 28.47 -18.86 28.17
N ALA A 10 27.76 -17.74 28.07
CA ALA A 10 27.11 -17.07 29.19
C ALA A 10 25.65 -16.78 28.79
N ALA A 11 24.71 -17.39 29.51
CA ALA A 11 23.28 -17.17 29.30
C ALA A 11 22.79 -16.05 30.23
N SER A 12 21.95 -15.16 29.71
CA SER A 12 21.21 -14.17 30.50
C SER A 12 19.74 -14.15 30.05
N LEU A 13 18.90 -14.85 30.81
CA LEU A 13 17.44 -14.76 30.75
C LEU A 13 16.96 -13.88 31.91
N ALA A 14 16.35 -12.73 31.60
CA ALA A 14 15.46 -11.89 32.43
C ALA A 14 15.43 -10.48 31.80
N ALA A 15 14.33 -9.73 31.75
CA ALA A 15 12.93 -10.06 32.07
C ALA A 15 12.00 -9.15 31.24
N LEU A 16 10.72 -9.52 31.12
CA LEU A 16 9.72 -8.67 30.49
C LEU A 16 9.46 -7.41 31.33
N THR A 17 9.57 -6.23 30.72
CA THR A 17 8.93 -5.01 31.22
C THR A 17 7.91 -4.55 30.18
N ALA A 18 6.64 -4.84 30.44
CA ALA A 18 5.54 -4.34 29.62
C ALA A 18 5.50 -2.81 29.66
N CYS A 19 5.37 -2.17 28.50
CA CYS A 19 5.10 -0.75 28.42
C CYS A 19 3.65 -0.49 28.85
N SER A 20 3.46 -0.01 30.08
CA SER A 20 2.16 0.44 30.57
C SER A 20 1.64 1.60 29.70
N VAL A 21 0.62 1.34 28.90
CA VAL A 21 -0.19 2.39 28.26
C VAL A 21 -1.11 2.98 29.33
N SER A 22 -0.78 4.18 29.80
CA SER A 22 -1.70 5.00 30.57
C SER A 22 -2.72 5.62 29.62
N VAL A 23 -3.96 5.14 29.67
CA VAL A 23 -5.11 5.82 29.05
C VAL A 23 -5.63 6.86 30.05
N PRO A 24 -5.59 8.17 29.76
CA PRO A 24 -6.26 9.16 30.59
C PRO A 24 -7.79 9.04 30.47
N ASP A 25 -8.46 9.44 31.54
CA ASP A 25 -9.85 9.10 31.85
C ASP A 25 -10.89 9.73 30.91
N ASN A 26 -12.05 9.08 30.82
CA ASN A 26 -13.17 9.51 29.99
C ASN A 26 -14.08 10.48 30.75
N ASP A 27 -13.78 11.78 30.66
CA ASP A 27 -14.72 12.83 31.07
C ASP A 27 -15.92 12.86 30.12
N ALA A 28 -17.04 12.30 30.58
CA ALA A 28 -18.34 12.52 30.00
C ALA A 28 -19.04 13.69 30.70
N ASP A 29 -19.62 14.59 29.90
CA ASP A 29 -20.93 15.24 30.07
C ASP A 29 -20.93 16.73 29.68
N SER A 30 -21.67 17.06 28.60
CA SER A 30 -22.53 18.25 28.52
C SER A 30 -23.34 18.29 27.22
N ALA A 31 -24.53 18.89 27.30
CA ALA A 31 -25.65 18.75 26.37
C ALA A 31 -25.62 19.64 25.09
N PRO A 32 -26.44 19.32 24.05
CA PRO A 32 -26.73 20.21 22.90
C PRO A 32 -27.72 21.35 23.28
N PRO A 33 -28.20 22.26 22.38
CA PRO A 33 -27.98 22.40 20.92
C PRO A 33 -27.61 23.84 20.44
N SER A 34 -27.45 24.07 19.12
CA SER A 34 -27.96 25.27 18.38
C SER A 34 -27.68 25.27 16.86
N GLN A 35 -28.73 25.40 16.03
CA GLN A 35 -28.72 26.04 14.69
C GLN A 35 -29.01 27.55 14.89
N PRO A 36 -28.52 28.50 14.05
CA PRO A 36 -28.95 28.72 12.63
C PRO A 36 -27.79 29.17 11.69
N GLU A 37 -27.87 29.51 10.38
CA GLU A 37 -28.85 29.40 9.27
C GLU A 37 -28.06 29.50 7.90
N PRO A 38 -28.66 29.37 6.69
CA PRO A 38 -27.91 29.26 5.43
C PRO A 38 -27.47 30.60 4.79
N GLY A 39 -26.32 30.58 4.11
CA GLY A 39 -25.82 31.66 3.23
C GLY A 39 -25.84 31.28 1.74
N PRO A 40 -25.90 32.24 0.80
CA PRO A 40 -26.60 32.03 -0.47
C PRO A 40 -25.80 31.39 -1.61
N THR A 41 -26.55 30.63 -2.40
CA THR A 41 -26.26 30.13 -3.75
C THR A 41 -25.52 31.14 -4.65
N ARG A 42 -24.44 30.68 -5.30
CA ARG A 42 -23.97 31.26 -6.56
C ARG A 42 -23.96 30.19 -7.65
N THR A 43 -25.04 30.16 -8.41
CA THR A 43 -25.13 29.41 -9.66
C THR A 43 -24.26 30.10 -10.71
N SER A 44 -23.32 29.36 -11.31
CA SER A 44 -22.68 29.73 -12.58
C SER A 44 -22.59 28.48 -13.45
N ALA A 45 -23.59 28.33 -14.31
CA ALA A 45 -23.48 27.55 -15.54
C ALA A 45 -22.79 28.44 -16.59
N ALA A 46 -22.09 27.97 -17.62
CA ALA A 46 -21.88 26.61 -18.12
C ALA A 46 -20.59 26.56 -18.99
N VAL A 47 -20.54 25.55 -19.87
CA VAL A 47 -19.67 25.39 -21.07
C VAL A 47 -18.40 24.58 -20.84
N GLY A 48 -18.30 23.45 -21.57
CA GLY A 48 -17.11 22.58 -21.57
C GLY A 48 -17.43 21.12 -21.91
N GLY A 49 -18.08 20.87 -23.05
CA GLY A 49 -18.28 19.51 -23.54
C GLY A 49 -16.97 18.93 -24.08
N SER A 50 -16.25 18.18 -23.24
CA SER A 50 -15.18 17.28 -23.69
C SER A 50 -15.73 15.87 -23.78
N ALA A 51 -15.46 15.18 -24.89
CA ALA A 51 -15.83 13.79 -25.05
C ALA A 51 -15.21 12.97 -23.91
N GLY A 52 -16.06 12.30 -23.13
CA GLY A 52 -15.58 11.39 -22.11
C GLY A 52 -14.82 10.25 -22.76
N THR A 53 -13.49 10.26 -22.63
CA THR A 53 -12.72 9.01 -22.56
C THR A 53 -13.48 8.09 -21.59
N PRO A 54 -13.72 6.81 -21.92
CA PRO A 54 -14.29 5.89 -20.95
C PRO A 54 -13.27 5.70 -19.83
N SER A 55 -13.35 6.54 -18.80
CA SER A 55 -12.73 6.26 -17.51
C SER A 55 -13.18 4.86 -17.11
N PRO A 56 -12.27 3.91 -16.84
CA PRO A 56 -12.68 2.61 -16.33
C PRO A 56 -13.51 2.89 -15.08
N SER A 57 -14.76 2.43 -15.07
CA SER A 57 -15.61 2.59 -13.90
C SER A 57 -14.85 1.98 -12.72
N PRO A 58 -14.69 2.71 -11.60
CA PRO A 58 -14.03 2.14 -10.44
C PRO A 58 -14.88 0.95 -10.01
N ALA A 59 -14.36 -0.24 -10.26
CA ALA A 59 -14.99 -1.49 -9.89
C ALA A 59 -14.83 -1.61 -8.37
N GLN A 60 -15.72 -0.92 -7.66
CA GLN A 60 -15.71 -0.73 -6.21
C GLN A 60 -16.00 -2.06 -5.52
N GLY A 61 -14.98 -2.87 -5.36
CA GLY A 61 -15.05 -4.16 -4.72
C GLY A 61 -13.70 -4.88 -4.72
N THR A 62 -13.46 -5.65 -3.66
CA THR A 62 -12.24 -6.44 -3.44
C THR A 62 -11.75 -7.17 -4.68
N LYS A 63 -12.66 -7.86 -5.39
CA LYS A 63 -12.33 -8.62 -6.61
C LYS A 63 -11.51 -7.79 -7.60
N ALA A 64 -12.01 -6.63 -8.00
CA ALA A 64 -11.36 -5.83 -9.02
C ALA A 64 -10.10 -5.13 -8.52
N ALA A 65 -10.01 -4.83 -7.22
CA ALA A 65 -8.75 -4.38 -6.61
C ALA A 65 -7.67 -5.47 -6.72
N CYS A 66 -8.00 -6.74 -6.43
CA CYS A 66 -7.08 -7.86 -6.54
C CYS A 66 -6.69 -8.16 -8.02
N GLU A 67 -7.65 -8.06 -8.96
CA GLU A 67 -7.38 -8.19 -10.40
C GLU A 67 -6.49 -7.04 -10.94
N LEU A 68 -6.73 -5.81 -10.48
CA LEU A 68 -5.91 -4.64 -10.81
C LEU A 68 -4.49 -4.77 -10.24
N PHE A 69 -4.33 -5.26 -9.01
CA PHE A 69 -3.01 -5.52 -8.43
C PHE A 69 -2.23 -6.52 -9.30
N ASN A 70 -2.82 -7.67 -9.63
CA ASN A 70 -2.18 -8.64 -10.52
C ASN A 70 -1.76 -8.01 -11.86
N SER A 71 -2.63 -7.18 -12.44
CA SER A 71 -2.39 -6.48 -13.72
C SER A 71 -1.32 -5.38 -13.62
N LEU A 72 -1.10 -4.80 -12.44
CA LEU A 72 -0.02 -3.84 -12.17
C LEU A 72 1.30 -4.57 -11.89
N PHE A 73 1.27 -5.68 -11.15
CA PHE A 73 2.46 -6.48 -10.87
C PHE A 73 3.01 -7.18 -12.13
N GLU A 74 2.14 -7.71 -13.00
CA GLU A 74 2.56 -8.25 -14.31
C GLU A 74 3.21 -7.16 -15.17
N ARG A 75 2.71 -5.92 -15.13
CA ARG A 75 3.36 -4.80 -15.82
C ARG A 75 4.69 -4.42 -15.21
N TYR A 76 4.79 -4.31 -13.87
CA TYR A 76 6.05 -4.11 -13.15
C TYR A 76 7.12 -5.12 -13.58
N ALA A 77 6.77 -6.41 -13.60
CA ALA A 77 7.68 -7.49 -13.98
C ALA A 77 8.09 -7.46 -15.47
N ALA A 78 7.33 -6.77 -16.33
CA ALA A 78 7.60 -6.61 -17.75
C ALA A 78 8.40 -5.33 -18.10
N VAL A 79 8.56 -4.39 -17.17
CA VAL A 79 9.37 -3.17 -17.39
C VAL A 79 10.86 -3.54 -17.51
N PRO A 80 11.59 -3.06 -18.55
CA PRO A 80 13.02 -3.25 -18.68
C PRO A 80 13.82 -2.72 -17.48
N PRO A 81 14.92 -3.37 -17.07
CA PRO A 81 15.66 -2.99 -15.86
C PRO A 81 16.38 -1.63 -15.92
N ASP A 82 16.42 -1.01 -17.10
CA ASP A 82 16.94 0.32 -17.41
C ASP A 82 15.84 1.35 -17.71
N ASP A 83 14.57 0.96 -17.72
CA ASP A 83 13.42 1.83 -17.99
C ASP A 83 12.86 2.46 -16.71
N SER A 84 13.48 3.56 -16.27
CA SER A 84 13.07 4.33 -15.08
C SER A 84 11.64 4.87 -15.20
N GLU A 85 11.24 5.31 -16.40
CA GLU A 85 9.92 5.90 -16.68
C GLU A 85 8.82 4.84 -16.62
N GLY A 86 9.05 3.63 -17.17
CA GLY A 86 8.13 2.51 -17.08
C GLY A 86 7.86 2.05 -15.64
N TYR A 87 8.86 2.14 -14.74
CA TYR A 87 8.65 1.91 -13.32
C TYR A 87 7.89 3.07 -12.64
N GLU A 88 8.11 4.32 -13.03
CA GLU A 88 7.36 5.48 -12.52
C GLU A 88 5.88 5.42 -12.94
N ASP A 89 5.58 4.99 -14.16
CA ASP A 89 4.20 4.76 -14.65
C ASP A 89 3.45 3.72 -13.79
N VAL A 90 4.12 2.66 -13.33
CA VAL A 90 3.54 1.69 -12.40
C VAL A 90 3.34 2.30 -11.01
N TYR A 91 4.31 3.08 -10.52
CA TYR A 91 4.21 3.80 -9.25
C TYR A 91 2.96 4.71 -9.23
N LEU A 92 2.77 5.54 -10.25
CA LEU A 92 1.65 6.47 -10.34
C LEU A 92 0.29 5.76 -10.35
N GLN A 93 0.17 4.65 -11.09
CA GLN A 93 -1.06 3.86 -11.13
C GLN A 93 -1.33 3.09 -9.84
N ALA A 94 -0.28 2.63 -9.14
CA ALA A 94 -0.42 2.02 -7.82
C ALA A 94 -0.82 3.07 -6.77
N GLU A 95 -0.30 4.30 -6.84
CA GLU A 95 -0.74 5.43 -6.00
C GLU A 95 -2.20 5.80 -6.24
N GLU A 96 -2.65 5.86 -7.51
CA GLU A 96 -4.05 6.07 -7.86
C GLU A 96 -4.94 4.96 -7.29
N ALA A 97 -4.60 3.70 -7.55
CA ALA A 97 -5.35 2.54 -7.05
C ALA A 97 -5.45 2.55 -5.51
N LYS A 98 -4.33 2.83 -4.81
CA LYS A 98 -4.27 3.03 -3.36
C LYS A 98 -5.24 4.10 -2.86
N GLY A 99 -5.46 5.16 -3.64
CA GLY A 99 -6.43 6.23 -3.33
C GLY A 99 -7.89 5.79 -3.40
N THR A 100 -8.20 4.70 -4.12
CA THR A 100 -9.57 4.21 -4.33
C THR A 100 -10.01 3.10 -3.37
N VAL A 101 -9.10 2.55 -2.55
CA VAL A 101 -9.36 1.42 -1.64
C VAL A 101 -9.01 1.74 -0.18
N SER A 102 -9.42 0.87 0.73
CA SER A 102 -9.21 1.00 2.17
C SER A 102 -8.68 -0.31 2.78
N GLY A 103 -8.32 -0.29 4.08
CA GLY A 103 -7.83 -1.47 4.80
C GLY A 103 -6.57 -2.07 4.18
N ASP A 104 -6.47 -3.40 4.22
CA ASP A 104 -5.29 -4.14 3.78
C ASP A 104 -5.04 -4.03 2.27
N LEU A 105 -6.09 -3.82 1.46
CA LEU A 105 -5.97 -3.55 0.02
C LEU A 105 -5.25 -2.22 -0.25
N ARG A 106 -5.38 -1.23 0.65
CA ARG A 106 -4.61 0.01 0.57
C ARG A 106 -3.13 -0.24 0.89
N GLY A 107 -2.84 -1.15 1.81
CA GLY A 107 -1.48 -1.64 2.06
C GLY A 107 -0.89 -2.36 0.85
N LEU A 108 -1.69 -3.19 0.17
CA LEU A 108 -1.32 -3.92 -1.03
C LEU A 108 -0.81 -2.98 -2.14
N PHE A 109 -1.59 -1.96 -2.52
CA PHE A 109 -1.11 -0.99 -3.52
C PHE A 109 0.01 -0.07 -3.02
N ALA A 110 0.06 0.26 -1.73
CA ALA A 110 1.16 1.03 -1.15
C ALA A 110 2.50 0.28 -1.20
N SER A 111 2.49 -1.04 -1.02
CA SER A 111 3.70 -1.86 -1.15
C SER A 111 4.20 -1.89 -2.59
N LEU A 112 3.29 -1.99 -3.57
CA LEU A 112 3.65 -1.98 -4.99
C LEU A 112 4.15 -0.61 -5.46
N SER A 113 3.55 0.49 -4.97
CA SER A 113 4.05 1.82 -5.31
C SER A 113 5.45 2.06 -4.72
N LEU A 114 5.72 1.59 -3.49
CA LEU A 114 7.08 1.60 -2.92
C LEU A 114 8.07 0.81 -3.78
N LEU A 115 7.74 -0.43 -4.15
CA LEU A 115 8.61 -1.26 -5.00
C LEU A 115 8.86 -0.64 -6.38
N ALA A 116 7.85 -0.01 -6.96
CA ALA A 116 7.95 0.65 -8.26
C ALA A 116 8.86 1.90 -8.21
N ILE A 117 8.72 2.78 -7.21
CA ILE A 117 9.55 4.00 -7.13
C ILE A 117 11.01 3.69 -6.76
N ASP A 118 11.24 2.70 -5.90
CA ASP A 118 12.58 2.18 -5.56
C ASP A 118 13.26 1.53 -6.77
N ARG A 119 12.49 0.81 -7.58
CA ARG A 119 12.97 0.25 -8.85
C ARG A 119 13.25 1.33 -9.90
N SER A 120 12.42 2.37 -9.98
CA SER A 120 12.64 3.53 -10.86
C SER A 120 13.95 4.25 -10.49
N GLY A 121 14.19 4.52 -9.19
CA GLY A 121 15.41 5.18 -8.70
C GLY A 121 16.69 4.34 -8.81
N SER A 122 16.58 3.02 -8.97
CA SER A 122 17.70 2.09 -9.17
C SER A 122 17.89 1.65 -10.65
N ALA A 123 17.00 2.07 -11.56
CA ALA A 123 17.05 1.71 -12.97
C ALA A 123 18.40 2.09 -13.61
N GLY A 124 18.91 1.22 -14.48
CA GLY A 124 20.20 1.42 -15.17
C GLY A 124 21.46 1.33 -14.28
N SER A 125 21.33 1.30 -12.95
CA SER A 125 22.45 1.24 -12.01
C SER A 125 23.03 -0.16 -11.81
N GLY A 126 22.38 -1.20 -12.36
CA GLY A 126 22.77 -2.62 -12.21
C GLY A 126 22.41 -3.24 -10.86
N SER A 127 21.99 -2.44 -9.88
CA SER A 127 21.31 -2.89 -8.67
C SER A 127 19.85 -3.25 -8.97
N GLY A 128 19.30 -4.20 -8.21
CA GLY A 128 17.85 -4.45 -8.15
C GLY A 128 17.11 -3.38 -7.36
N ALA A 129 15.82 -3.61 -7.09
CA ALA A 129 15.14 -2.96 -5.99
C ALA A 129 15.75 -3.43 -4.65
N ALA A 130 15.48 -2.68 -3.58
CA ALA A 130 15.88 -3.04 -2.23
C ALA A 130 15.05 -4.23 -1.72
N GLN A 131 15.67 -5.12 -0.93
CA GLN A 131 15.03 -6.37 -0.48
C GLN A 131 13.79 -6.10 0.38
N GLU A 132 13.81 -5.03 1.17
CA GLU A 132 12.69 -4.57 1.99
C GLU A 132 11.47 -4.16 1.14
N SER A 133 11.67 -3.66 -0.08
CA SER A 133 10.59 -3.31 -1.00
C SER A 133 9.92 -4.55 -1.56
N GLU A 134 10.71 -5.58 -1.90
CA GLU A 134 10.21 -6.88 -2.36
C GLU A 134 9.49 -7.66 -1.24
N ASP A 135 10.07 -7.64 -0.03
CA ASP A 135 9.48 -8.26 1.17
C ASP A 135 8.16 -7.58 1.55
N ALA A 136 8.07 -6.24 1.47
CA ALA A 136 6.84 -5.51 1.73
C ALA A 136 5.70 -5.90 0.78
N VAL A 137 6.00 -6.10 -0.51
CA VAL A 137 5.01 -6.59 -1.49
C VAL A 137 4.57 -8.02 -1.18
N ARG A 138 5.52 -8.91 -0.84
CA ARG A 138 5.20 -10.29 -0.45
C ARG A 138 4.31 -10.33 0.79
N ASP A 139 4.64 -9.59 1.83
CA ASP A 139 3.88 -9.55 3.08
C ASP A 139 2.47 -8.98 2.86
N ALA A 140 2.33 -7.95 2.04
CA ALA A 140 1.03 -7.40 1.69
C ALA A 140 0.18 -8.37 0.84
N VAL A 141 0.80 -9.12 -0.08
CA VAL A 141 0.13 -10.21 -0.82
C VAL A 141 -0.34 -11.32 0.13
N PHE A 142 0.49 -11.75 1.08
CA PHE A 142 0.08 -12.75 2.08
C PHE A 142 -1.07 -12.26 2.97
N ALA A 143 -1.03 -11.00 3.43
CA ALA A 143 -2.10 -10.40 4.23
C ALA A 143 -3.43 -10.33 3.48
N ASN A 144 -3.40 -10.08 2.16
CA ASN A 144 -4.61 -9.97 1.33
C ASN A 144 -5.04 -11.28 0.65
N ALA A 145 -4.25 -12.37 0.74
CA ALA A 145 -4.49 -13.60 -0.01
C ALA A 145 -5.86 -14.24 0.28
N GLY A 146 -6.30 -14.27 1.54
CA GLY A 146 -7.63 -14.74 1.93
C GLY A 146 -8.74 -13.86 1.35
N THR A 147 -8.67 -12.56 1.64
CA THR A 147 -9.61 -11.52 1.18
C THR A 147 -9.79 -11.54 -0.35
N CYS A 148 -8.72 -11.69 -1.12
CA CYS A 148 -8.79 -11.82 -2.57
C CYS A 148 -9.35 -13.18 -3.04
N THR A 149 -8.97 -14.28 -2.37
CA THR A 149 -9.46 -15.63 -2.72
C THR A 149 -10.96 -15.75 -2.49
N ASP A 150 -11.47 -15.20 -1.38
CA ASP A 150 -12.91 -15.11 -1.09
C ASP A 150 -13.66 -14.27 -2.13
N ALA A 151 -13.00 -13.27 -2.72
CA ALA A 151 -13.49 -12.49 -3.84
C ALA A 151 -13.30 -13.18 -5.23
N GLY A 152 -12.79 -14.41 -5.25
CA GLY A 152 -12.58 -15.21 -6.46
C GLY A 152 -11.29 -14.91 -7.23
N VAL A 153 -10.27 -14.32 -6.59
CA VAL A 153 -9.02 -13.89 -7.21
C VAL A 153 -7.81 -14.39 -6.43
N THR A 154 -6.95 -15.19 -7.08
CA THR A 154 -5.64 -15.52 -6.53
C THR A 154 -4.66 -14.40 -6.85
N LEU A 155 -4.07 -13.78 -5.83
CA LEU A 155 -2.97 -12.84 -6.01
C LEU A 155 -1.72 -13.55 -6.55
N ARG A 156 -0.95 -12.85 -7.39
CA ARG A 156 0.23 -13.40 -8.08
C ARG A 156 1.45 -12.51 -7.88
N LEU A 157 2.59 -13.19 -7.76
CA LEU A 157 3.95 -12.67 -7.83
C LEU A 157 4.76 -13.57 -8.79
#